data_AF-A0A7K2LV10-F1
#
_entry.id   AF-A0A7K2LV10-F1
#
_cell.length_a   1.000
_cell.length_b   1.000
_cell.length_c   1.000
_cell.angle_alpha   90.00
_cell.angle_beta   90.00
_cell.angle_gamma   90.00
#
_symmetry.space_group_name_H-M   'P 1'
#
loop_
_entity.id
_entity.type
_entity.pdbx_description
1 polymer ?
#
loop_
_entity_poly.entity_id
_entity_poly.type
_entity_poly.pdbx_seq_one_letter_code
_entity_poly.pdbx_strand_id
1 'polypeptide(L)'
;MSAKKVPGQTVQDPLHRTVNSARIDKNRAEAVKQCKRYWGANYASGGKECDEYPFASTYEGAAQSQYDPDAKKFNFSVKPIARNDNQAGGLILQSFYAKNRIIDGLEDAFVVKVLS
;
A
#
# COMPACT_ATOMS: atom_id res chain seq x y z
N MET A 1 4.89 20.06 -8.93
CA MET A 1 4.52 18.74 -8.37
C MET A 1 5.42 17.71 -9.02
N SER A 2 6.49 17.26 -8.35
CA SER A 2 7.31 16.16 -8.89
C SER A 2 6.41 14.93 -9.04
N ALA A 3 6.31 14.36 -10.24
CA ALA A 3 5.55 13.14 -10.45
C ALA A 3 6.04 12.08 -9.46
N LYS A 4 5.11 11.47 -8.71
CA LYS A 4 5.44 10.34 -7.85
C LYS A 4 5.78 9.17 -8.77
N LYS A 5 6.91 8.51 -8.52
CA LYS A 5 7.29 7.27 -9.20
C LYS A 5 6.98 6.14 -8.22
N VAL A 6 5.69 5.83 -8.08
CA VAL A 6 5.21 4.84 -7.11
C VAL A 6 5.61 3.45 -7.62
N PRO A 7 6.24 2.60 -6.79
CA PRO A 7 6.70 1.28 -7.20
C PRO A 7 5.53 0.30 -7.43
N GLY A 8 5.87 -0.85 -7.97
CA GLY A 8 5.03 -2.02 -8.19
C GLY A 8 4.53 -2.20 -9.62
N GLN A 9 4.81 -1.28 -10.55
CA GLN A 9 4.33 -1.41 -11.94
C GLN A 9 5.33 -2.10 -12.87
N THR A 10 6.61 -2.15 -12.50
CA THR A 10 7.69 -2.70 -13.32
C THR A 10 8.57 -3.62 -12.48
N VAL A 11 9.33 -4.50 -13.14
CA VAL A 11 10.27 -5.40 -12.46
C VAL A 11 11.50 -4.68 -11.89
N GLN A 12 11.78 -3.45 -12.34
CA GLN A 12 12.87 -2.62 -11.81
C GLN A 12 12.50 -1.96 -10.48
N ASP A 13 11.21 -1.70 -10.27
CA ASP A 13 10.69 -1.11 -9.05
C ASP A 13 9.51 -1.97 -8.56
N PRO A 14 9.71 -3.24 -8.15
CA PRO A 14 8.61 -4.14 -7.80
C PRO A 14 8.09 -3.87 -6.37
N LEU A 15 7.10 -4.66 -5.92
CA LEU A 15 6.68 -4.72 -4.53
C LEU A 15 7.18 -6.00 -3.86
N HIS A 16 7.44 -5.90 -2.56
CA HIS A 16 7.85 -7.02 -1.73
C HIS A 16 6.90 -7.16 -0.55
N ARG A 17 6.39 -8.38 -0.32
CA ARG A 17 5.48 -8.63 0.79
C ARG A 17 6.23 -8.50 2.12
N THR A 18 5.58 -7.91 3.12
CA THR A 18 5.99 -8.04 4.52
C THR A 18 4.88 -8.66 5.38
N VAL A 19 5.24 -9.50 6.36
CA VAL A 19 4.30 -10.01 7.38
C VAL A 19 4.51 -9.37 8.76
N ASN A 20 5.46 -8.44 8.88
CA ASN A 20 5.73 -7.73 10.12
C ASN A 20 4.56 -6.80 10.49
N SER A 21 3.76 -7.19 11.47
CA SER A 21 2.57 -6.45 11.92
C SER A 21 2.87 -4.99 12.26
N ALA A 22 3.96 -4.72 12.98
CA ALA A 22 4.35 -3.37 13.36
C ALA A 22 4.66 -2.48 12.14
N ARG A 23 5.29 -3.04 11.09
CA ARG A 23 5.54 -2.31 9.84
C ARG A 23 4.23 -2.05 9.09
N ILE A 24 3.36 -3.05 9.00
CA ILE A 24 2.06 -2.92 8.34
C ILE A 24 1.22 -1.85 9.02
N ASP A 25 1.17 -1.82 10.36
CA ASP A 25 0.42 -0.82 11.10
C ASP A 25 0.98 0.59 10.92
N LYS A 26 2.31 0.73 10.80
CA LYS A 26 2.93 2.02 10.45
C LYS A 26 2.58 2.45 9.03
N ASN A 27 2.58 1.55 8.05
CA ASN A 27 2.14 1.85 6.69
C ASN A 27 0.70 2.40 6.71
N ARG A 28 -0.23 1.69 7.34
CA ARG A 28 -1.63 2.13 7.49
C ARG A 28 -1.73 3.48 8.18
N ALA A 29 -0.98 3.69 9.27
CA ALA A 29 -1.00 4.94 10.01
C ALA A 29 -0.55 6.13 9.15
N GLU A 30 0.51 5.98 8.36
CA GLU A 30 0.99 7.03 7.45
C GLU A 30 0.00 7.31 6.30
N ALA A 31 -0.61 6.27 5.73
CA ALA A 31 -1.68 6.46 4.74
C ALA A 31 -2.89 7.18 5.33
N VAL A 32 -3.37 6.77 6.51
CA VAL A 32 -4.50 7.41 7.19
C VAL A 32 -4.23 8.88 7.49
N LYS A 33 -2.98 9.26 7.85
CA LYS A 33 -2.61 10.67 8.01
C LYS A 33 -2.84 11.45 6.70
N GLN A 34 -2.48 10.88 5.55
CA GLN A 34 -2.71 11.53 4.26
C GLN A 34 -4.19 11.52 3.86
N CYS A 35 -4.94 10.44 4.14
CA CYS A 35 -6.40 10.43 3.92
C CYS A 35 -7.08 11.55 4.72
N LYS A 36 -6.76 11.70 6.01
CA LYS A 36 -7.29 12.79 6.84
C LYS A 36 -6.90 14.17 6.30
N ARG A 37 -5.66 14.32 5.83
CA ARG A 37 -5.14 15.58 5.28
C ARG A 37 -5.85 16.01 3.99
N TYR A 38 -6.09 15.09 3.06
CA TYR A 38 -6.61 15.41 1.73
C TYR A 38 -8.14 15.27 1.60
N TRP A 39 -8.76 14.43 2.42
CA TRP A 39 -10.19 14.09 2.33
C TRP A 39 -10.98 14.45 3.60
N GLY A 40 -10.32 15.01 4.61
CA GLY A 40 -10.91 15.43 5.87
C GLY A 40 -10.90 14.33 6.95
N ALA A 41 -11.03 14.73 8.22
CA ALA A 41 -11.05 13.80 9.35
C ALA A 41 -12.21 12.79 9.28
N ASN A 42 -13.29 13.15 8.58
CA ASN A 42 -14.49 12.36 8.38
C ASN A 42 -14.45 11.54 7.07
N TYR A 43 -13.29 11.32 6.44
CA TYR A 43 -13.16 10.60 5.16
C TYR A 43 -13.81 9.21 5.15
N ALA A 44 -13.92 8.56 6.32
CA ALA A 44 -14.52 7.25 6.50
C ALA A 44 -16.07 7.28 6.60
N SER A 45 -16.66 8.47 6.67
CA SER A 45 -18.12 8.64 6.73
C SER A 45 -18.78 8.05 5.49
N GLY A 46 -19.94 7.43 5.68
CA GLY A 46 -20.64 6.72 4.59
C GLY A 46 -20.02 5.38 4.25
N GLY A 47 -19.32 4.73 5.19
CA GLY A 47 -18.81 3.37 5.01
C GLY A 47 -17.59 3.28 4.10
N LYS A 48 -16.70 4.28 4.15
CA LYS A 48 -15.46 4.29 3.38
C LYS A 48 -14.26 3.90 4.23
N GLU A 49 -13.21 3.43 3.57
CA GLU A 49 -11.91 3.12 4.16
C GLU A 49 -10.79 3.74 3.32
N CYS A 50 -9.65 4.04 3.96
CA CYS A 50 -8.49 4.59 3.27
C CYS A 50 -7.79 3.45 2.54
N ASP A 51 -7.97 3.38 1.23
CA ASP A 51 -7.16 2.52 0.36
C ASP A 51 -5.79 3.17 0.12
N GLU A 52 -4.76 2.32 0.04
CA GLU A 52 -3.37 2.75 -0.07
C GLU A 52 -2.61 1.90 -1.09
N TYR A 53 -1.80 2.59 -1.90
CA TYR A 53 -0.87 1.95 -2.83
C TYR A 53 0.48 2.68 -2.81
N PRO A 54 1.60 1.99 -2.54
CA PRO A 54 1.74 0.54 -2.36
C PRO A 54 1.04 0.01 -1.10
N PHE A 55 0.71 -1.28 -1.10
CA PHE A 55 -0.15 -1.88 -0.08
C PHE A 55 0.48 -1.88 1.32
N ALA A 56 -0.35 -1.84 2.36
CA ALA A 56 0.07 -1.92 3.76
C ALA A 56 1.05 -3.09 4.04
N SER A 57 0.77 -4.23 3.40
CA SER A 57 1.52 -5.48 3.51
C SER A 57 2.75 -5.54 2.60
N THR A 58 3.33 -4.39 2.24
CA THR A 58 4.56 -4.31 1.44
C THR A 58 5.65 -3.48 2.10
N TYR A 59 6.90 -3.77 1.74
CA TYR A 59 8.05 -2.98 2.18
C TYR A 59 7.98 -1.54 1.65
N GLU A 60 7.40 -1.34 0.47
CA GLU A 60 7.24 -0.07 -0.24
C GLU A 60 6.02 0.75 0.21
N GLY A 61 5.30 0.29 1.23
CA GLY A 61 4.12 0.97 1.77
C GLY A 61 4.40 2.39 2.30
N ALA A 62 3.36 3.07 2.75
CA ALA A 62 3.41 4.51 3.05
C ALA A 62 4.47 4.95 4.08
N ALA A 63 4.95 4.03 4.94
CA ALA A 63 6.00 4.30 5.91
C ALA A 63 7.41 3.95 5.43
N GLN A 64 7.62 3.61 4.15
CA GLN A 64 8.92 3.18 3.60
C GLN A 64 10.07 4.12 3.99
N SER A 65 9.88 5.44 3.88
CA SER A 65 10.90 6.44 4.22
C SER A 65 11.29 6.51 5.70
N GLN A 66 10.65 5.73 6.58
CA GLN A 66 11.05 5.56 7.99
C GLN A 66 12.03 4.40 8.18
N TYR A 67 12.14 3.53 7.19
CA TYR A 67 12.98 2.32 7.21
C TYR A 67 14.11 2.39 6.18
N ASP A 68 13.93 3.20 5.14
CA ASP A 68 14.88 3.40 4.06
C ASP A 68 15.15 4.92 3.93
N PRO A 69 16.37 5.39 4.23
CA PRO A 69 16.72 6.81 4.15
C PRO A 69 16.73 7.36 2.72
N ASP A 70 16.90 6.50 1.72
CA ASP A 70 16.94 6.87 0.30
C ASP A 70 15.53 6.88 -0.31
N ALA A 71 14.54 6.29 0.37
CA ALA A 71 13.17 6.29 -0.09
C ALA A 71 12.54 7.70 -0.08
N LYS A 72 11.94 8.06 -1.21
CA LYS A 72 11.23 9.32 -1.38
C LYS A 72 10.03 9.41 -0.43
N LYS A 73 10.03 10.43 0.43
CA LYS A 73 8.88 10.73 1.30
C LYS A 73 7.61 10.94 0.46
N PHE A 74 6.48 10.46 0.98
CA PHE A 74 5.16 10.59 0.33
C PHE A 74 5.04 9.92 -1.05
N ASN A 75 5.88 8.93 -1.37
CA ASN A 75 5.85 8.18 -2.64
C ASN A 75 4.80 7.06 -2.66
N PHE A 76 3.57 7.40 -2.27
CA PHE A 76 2.41 6.52 -2.25
C PHE A 76 1.15 7.32 -2.59
N SER A 77 0.06 6.62 -2.85
CA SER A 77 -1.27 7.17 -3.10
C SER A 77 -2.25 6.69 -2.04
N VAL A 78 -3.25 7.52 -1.76
CA VAL A 78 -4.34 7.19 -0.84
C VAL A 78 -5.66 7.66 -1.42
N LYS A 79 -6.71 6.86 -1.23
CA LYS A 79 -8.06 7.22 -1.67
C LYS A 79 -9.12 6.58 -0.75
N PRO A 80 -10.06 7.35 -0.22
CA PRO A 80 -11.24 6.78 0.42
C PRO A 80 -12.11 6.06 -0.61
N ILE A 81 -12.29 4.75 -0.44
CA ILE A 81 -13.17 3.92 -1.28
C ILE A 81 -14.20 3.20 -0.39
N ALA A 82 -15.25 2.62 -0.99
CA ALA A 82 -16.24 1.89 -0.23
C ALA A 82 -15.60 0.70 0.50
N ARG A 83 -15.99 0.48 1.77
CA ARG A 83 -15.46 -0.58 2.63
C ARG A 83 -15.51 -1.95 1.95
N ASN A 84 -16.65 -2.29 1.33
CA ASN A 84 -16.83 -3.60 0.73
C ASN A 84 -15.83 -3.85 -0.40
N ASP A 85 -15.57 -2.83 -1.23
CA ASP A 85 -14.59 -2.92 -2.32
C ASP A 85 -13.16 -3.02 -1.78
N ASN A 86 -12.84 -2.22 -0.75
CA ASN A 86 -11.53 -2.26 -0.10
C ASN A 86 -11.23 -3.63 0.52
N GLN A 87 -12.21 -4.19 1.23
CA GLN A 87 -12.08 -5.50 1.86
C GLN A 87 -11.99 -6.62 0.84
N ALA A 88 -12.78 -6.56 -0.24
CA ALA A 88 -12.69 -7.51 -1.35
C ALA A 88 -11.29 -7.48 -2.01
N GLY A 89 -10.76 -6.27 -2.27
CA GLY A 89 -9.39 -6.10 -2.78
C GLY A 89 -8.34 -6.69 -1.84
N GLY A 90 -8.47 -6.45 -0.54
CA GLY A 90 -7.59 -7.04 0.48
C GLY A 90 -7.63 -8.57 0.52
N LEU A 91 -8.82 -9.18 0.38
CA LEU A 91 -8.98 -10.64 0.33
C LEU A 91 -8.36 -11.24 -0.94
N ILE A 92 -8.48 -10.56 -2.08
CA ILE A 92 -7.82 -10.97 -3.33
C ILE A 92 -6.30 -10.92 -3.17
N LEU A 93 -5.76 -9.85 -2.60
CA LEU A 93 -4.32 -9.72 -2.34
C LEU A 93 -3.79 -10.81 -1.40
N GLN A 94 -4.51 -11.09 -0.31
CA GLN A 94 -4.16 -12.20 0.60
C GLN A 94 -4.19 -13.55 -0.11
N SER A 95 -5.22 -13.78 -0.95
CA SER A 95 -5.32 -14.99 -1.76
C SER A 95 -4.17 -15.11 -2.77
N PHE A 96 -3.75 -14.00 -3.37
CA PHE A 96 -2.60 -13.94 -4.27
C PHE A 96 -1.32 -14.35 -3.54
N TYR A 97 -1.05 -13.78 -2.35
CA TYR A 97 0.10 -14.16 -1.53
C TYR A 97 0.09 -15.65 -1.18
N ALA A 98 -1.06 -16.19 -0.78
CA ALA A 98 -1.18 -17.59 -0.39
C ALA A 98 -1.00 -18.55 -1.59
N LYS A 99 -1.70 -18.30 -2.70
CA LYS A 99 -1.70 -19.19 -3.87
C LYS A 99 -0.35 -19.24 -4.58
N ASN A 100 0.37 -18.12 -4.62
CA ASN A 100 1.68 -18.03 -5.25
C ASN A 100 2.84 -18.21 -4.26
N ARG A 101 2.52 -18.50 -2.99
CA ARG A 101 3.51 -18.68 -1.91
C ARG A 101 4.48 -17.50 -1.77
N ILE A 102 3.98 -16.28 -1.98
CA ILE A 102 4.80 -15.08 -1.85
C ILE A 102 5.30 -14.98 -0.42
N ILE A 103 6.61 -15.05 -0.21
CA ILE A 103 7.23 -15.03 1.12
C ILE A 103 7.48 -13.59 1.60
N ASP A 104 7.73 -13.44 2.91
CA ASP A 104 8.22 -12.19 3.46
C ASP A 104 9.70 -12.00 3.08
N GLY A 105 10.07 -10.81 2.62
CA GLY A 105 11.44 -10.43 2.33
C GLY A 105 11.58 -9.74 0.97
N LEU A 106 12.80 -9.25 0.69
CA LEU A 106 13.12 -8.52 -0.54
C LEU A 106 13.51 -9.43 -1.72
N GLU A 107 13.57 -10.75 -1.50
CA GLU A 107 13.97 -11.73 -2.52
C GLU A 107 12.78 -12.24 -3.36
N ASP A 108 11.55 -11.96 -2.92
CA ASP A 108 10.33 -12.43 -3.58
C ASP A 108 9.46 -11.24 -4.01
N ALA A 109 9.68 -10.84 -5.26
CA ALA A 109 9.14 -9.64 -5.85
C ALA A 109 7.88 -9.93 -6.67
N PHE A 110 6.90 -9.03 -6.61
CA PHE A 110 5.74 -9.08 -7.48
C PHE A 110 5.41 -7.70 -8.07
N VAL A 111 4.73 -7.70 -9.21
CA VAL A 111 4.27 -6.49 -9.90
C VAL A 111 2.76 -6.50 -10.03
N VAL A 112 2.16 -5.32 -10.01
CA VAL A 112 0.73 -5.06 -10.16
C VAL A 112 0.53 -4.35 -11.49
N LYS A 113 -0.25 -4.98 -12.37
CA LYS A 113 -0.70 -4.39 -13.63
C LYS A 113 -2.21 -4.20 -13.58
N VAL A 114 -2.66 -2.96 -13.68
CA VAL A 114 -4.09 -2.65 -13.87
C VAL A 114 -4.41 -2.90 -15.33
N LEU A 115 -5.39 -3.76 -15.58
CA LEU A 115 -5.92 -4.03 -16.92
C LEU A 115 -7.18 -3.18 -17.12
N SER A 116 -7.31 -2.56 -18.30
CA SER A 116 -8.47 -1.79 -18.73
C SER A 116 -9.36 -2.61 -19.65
#